data_AF-A0A4Q7UA56-F1
#
_entry.id   AF-A0A4Q7UA56-F1
#
_cell.length_a   1.000
_cell.length_b   1.000
_cell.length_c   1.000
_cell.angle_alpha   90.00
_cell.angle_beta   90.00
_cell.angle_gamma   90.00
#
_symmetry.space_group_name_H-M   'P 1'
#
loop_
_entity.id
_entity.type
_entity.pdbx_description
1 polymer ?
#
loop_
_entity_poly.entity_id
_entity_poly.type
_entity_poly.pdbx_seq_one_letter_code
_entity_poly.pdbx_strand_id
1 'polypeptide(L)'
;MPDIEVLTDALRDEAGRWRRLAEEMGDVERAASHLDLAPTAFFIGDANTLLHSFAYDSFQSFMFNVIAGAVVEFRQIAEALDRVANAYDRADAVVELDLNAIYRA
;
A
#
# COMPACT_ATOMS: atom_id res chain seq x y z
N MET A 1 -15.08 22.95 -12.43
CA MET A 1 -14.27 23.19 -13.66
C MET A 1 -13.82 21.85 -14.26
N PRO A 2 -13.97 21.59 -15.58
CA PRO A 2 -13.76 20.25 -16.14
C PRO A 2 -12.34 19.70 -15.94
N ASP A 3 -11.32 20.55 -15.94
CA ASP A 3 -9.93 20.12 -15.74
C ASP A 3 -9.65 19.62 -14.30
N ILE A 4 -10.34 20.16 -13.29
CA ILE A 4 -10.19 19.74 -11.90
C ILE A 4 -10.89 18.40 -11.67
N GLU A 5 -12.06 18.19 -12.27
CA GLU A 5 -12.79 16.93 -12.22
C GLU A 5 -11.98 15.78 -12.85
N VAL A 6 -11.36 16.04 -14.02
CA VAL A 6 -10.44 15.07 -14.65
C VAL A 6 -9.24 14.75 -13.75
N LEU A 7 -8.70 15.74 -13.04
CA LEU A 7 -7.60 15.53 -12.10
C LEU A 7 -8.03 14.71 -10.87
N THR A 8 -9.19 15.00 -10.28
CA THR A 8 -9.67 14.27 -9.10
C THR A 8 -10.07 12.84 -9.44
N ASP A 9 -10.60 12.60 -10.63
CA ASP A 9 -10.85 11.25 -11.14
C ASP A 9 -9.55 10.48 -11.38
N ALA A 10 -8.53 11.10 -11.99
CA ALA A 10 -7.23 10.47 -12.18
C ALA A 10 -6.55 10.09 -10.84
N LEU A 11 -6.70 10.94 -9.81
CA LEU A 11 -6.20 10.66 -8.46
C LEU A 11 -6.95 9.49 -7.81
N ARG A 12 -8.27 9.38 -7.99
CA ARG A 12 -9.08 8.26 -7.50
C ARG A 12 -8.74 6.95 -8.19
N ASP A 13 -8.50 7.00 -9.51
CA ASP A 13 -8.08 5.84 -10.28
C ASP A 13 -6.70 5.33 -9.84
N GLU A 14 -5.75 6.25 -9.64
CA GLU A 14 -4.43 5.92 -9.07
C GLU A 14 -4.58 5.35 -7.66
N ALA A 15 -5.40 5.95 -6.79
CA ALA A 15 -5.69 5.40 -5.46
C ALA A 15 -6.25 3.97 -5.54
N GLY A 16 -7.11 3.70 -6.53
CA GLY A 16 -7.61 2.36 -6.84
C GLY A 16 -6.50 1.36 -7.20
N ARG A 17 -5.48 1.78 -7.95
CA ARG A 17 -4.31 0.95 -8.23
C ARG A 17 -3.54 0.59 -6.96
N TRP A 18 -3.27 1.58 -6.10
CA TRP A 18 -2.56 1.34 -4.84
C TRP A 18 -3.32 0.44 -3.86
N ARG A 19 -4.66 0.53 -3.80
CA ARG A 19 -5.46 -0.43 -3.00
C ARG A 19 -5.34 -1.85 -3.51
N ARG A 20 -5.41 -2.05 -4.83
CA ARG A 20 -5.24 -3.39 -5.43
C ARG A 20 -3.85 -3.95 -5.15
N LEU A 21 -2.80 -3.15 -5.27
CA LEU A 21 -1.44 -3.57 -4.92
C LEU A 21 -1.34 -3.94 -3.42
N ALA A 22 -1.99 -3.19 -2.53
CA ALA A 22 -2.04 -3.53 -1.11
C ALA A 22 -2.74 -4.87 -0.86
N GLU A 23 -3.85 -5.14 -1.56
CA GLU A 23 -4.58 -6.42 -1.50
C GLU A 23 -3.72 -7.58 -2.02
N GLU A 24 -3.09 -7.42 -3.18
CA GLU A 24 -2.17 -8.41 -3.76
C GLU A 24 -0.99 -8.69 -2.82
N MET A 25 -0.40 -7.66 -2.21
CA MET A 25 0.65 -7.85 -1.20
C MET A 25 0.12 -8.54 0.06
N GLY A 26 -1.14 -8.33 0.43
CA GLY A 26 -1.77 -9.04 1.55
C GLY A 26 -1.97 -10.53 1.28
N ASP A 27 -2.17 -10.92 0.01
CA ASP A 27 -2.16 -12.32 -0.39
C ASP A 27 -0.75 -12.93 -0.24
N VAL A 28 0.28 -12.19 -0.66
CA VAL A 28 1.68 -12.59 -0.52
C VAL A 28 2.10 -12.69 0.96
N GLU A 29 1.69 -11.74 1.80
CA GLU A 29 1.94 -11.76 3.25
C GLU A 29 1.37 -13.02 3.90
N ARG A 30 0.10 -13.35 3.60
CA ARG A 30 -0.56 -14.54 4.11
C ARG A 30 0.07 -15.84 3.61
N ALA A 31 0.57 -15.86 2.38
CA ALA A 31 1.34 -16.99 1.88
C ALA A 31 2.69 -17.12 2.61
N ALA A 32 3.35 -16.00 2.90
CA ALA A 32 4.66 -15.94 3.53
C ALA A 32 4.63 -16.26 5.03
N SER A 33 3.53 -15.97 5.74
CA SER A 33 3.39 -16.20 7.19
C SER A 33 3.46 -17.67 7.62
N HIS A 34 3.49 -18.60 6.66
CA HIS A 34 3.52 -20.05 6.91
C HIS A 34 4.75 -20.73 6.30
N LEU A 35 5.74 -19.97 5.83
CA LEU A 35 6.97 -20.50 5.22
C LEU A 35 8.08 -20.75 6.26
N ASP A 36 7.71 -21.37 7.37
CA ASP A 36 8.65 -21.77 8.40
C ASP A 36 9.25 -23.12 8.07
N LEU A 37 10.57 -23.24 8.19
CA LEU A 37 11.28 -24.51 8.01
C LEU A 37 11.79 -24.98 9.37
N ALA A 38 11.49 -26.23 9.72
CA ALA A 38 12.06 -26.83 10.90
C ALA A 38 13.59 -26.95 10.77
N PRO A 39 14.37 -26.87 11.86
CA PRO A 39 15.83 -27.01 11.81
C PRO A 39 16.32 -28.27 11.10
N THR A 40 15.52 -29.35 11.12
CA THR A 40 15.82 -30.61 10.43
C THR A 40 15.89 -30.46 8.91
N ALA A 41 15.22 -29.46 8.31
CA ALA A 41 15.32 -29.15 6.89
C ALA A 41 16.70 -28.64 6.48
N PHE A 42 17.50 -28.17 7.43
CA PHE A 42 18.86 -27.65 7.21
C PHE A 42 19.95 -28.67 7.54
N PHE A 43 19.57 -29.90 7.91
CA PHE A 43 20.55 -30.95 8.23
C PHE A 43 21.17 -31.52 6.95
N ILE A 44 22.39 -31.10 6.65
CA ILE A 44 23.19 -31.58 5.51
C ILE A 44 24.30 -32.56 5.91
N GLY A 45 24.21 -33.12 7.13
CA GLY A 45 25.25 -34.00 7.69
C GLY A 45 26.39 -33.26 8.39
N ASP A 46 26.23 -31.96 8.67
CA ASP A 46 27.21 -31.15 9.40
C ASP A 46 26.67 -30.63 10.75
N ALA A 47 27.58 -30.14 11.61
CA ALA A 47 27.24 -29.60 12.93
C ALA A 47 26.64 -28.18 12.90
N ASN A 48 26.53 -27.55 11.72
CA ASN A 48 26.11 -26.15 11.57
C ASN A 48 24.61 -26.01 11.26
N THR A 49 23.85 -27.09 11.35
CA THR A 49 22.39 -27.12 11.10
C THR A 49 21.64 -25.98 11.81
N LEU A 50 21.98 -25.69 13.07
CA LEU A 50 21.38 -24.58 13.82
C LEU A 50 21.73 -23.19 13.27
N LEU A 51 22.97 -23.01 12.81
CA LEU A 51 23.43 -21.76 12.20
C LEU A 51 22.70 -21.51 10.87
N HIS A 52 22.53 -22.55 10.06
CA HIS A 52 21.79 -22.47 8.79
C HIS A 52 20.30 -22.17 9.00
N SER A 53 19.66 -22.85 9.96
CA SER A 53 18.27 -22.56 10.35
C SER A 53 18.11 -21.11 10.79
N PHE A 54 18.99 -20.63 11.68
CA PHE A 54 18.94 -19.26 12.18
C PHE A 54 19.12 -18.21 11.07
N ALA A 55 20.03 -18.46 10.12
CA ALA A 55 20.24 -17.57 8.98
C ALA A 55 19.01 -17.51 8.07
N TYR A 56 18.35 -18.65 7.82
CA TYR A 56 17.09 -18.68 7.09
C TYR A 56 15.99 -17.93 7.83
N ASP A 57 15.78 -18.22 9.11
CA ASP A 57 14.71 -17.60 9.92
C ASP A 57 14.87 -16.07 9.98
N SER A 58 16.12 -15.60 10.10
CA SER A 58 16.44 -14.17 10.07
C SER A 58 16.07 -13.53 8.72
N PHE A 59 16.40 -14.19 7.61
CA PHE A 59 16.07 -13.70 6.27
C PHE A 59 14.56 -13.76 6.00
N GLN A 60 13.89 -14.86 6.38
CA GLN A 60 12.45 -15.02 6.26
C GLN A 60 11.73 -13.92 7.06
N SER A 61 12.16 -13.66 8.30
CA SER A 61 11.59 -12.61 9.14
C SER A 61 11.77 -11.23 8.52
N PHE A 62 12.95 -10.95 7.96
CA PHE A 62 13.20 -9.71 7.24
C PHE A 62 12.25 -9.55 6.04
N MET A 63 12.15 -10.57 5.18
CA MET A 63 11.28 -10.55 4.02
C MET A 63 9.81 -10.38 4.40
N PHE A 64 9.36 -11.10 5.44
CA PHE A 64 7.99 -10.99 5.95
C PHE A 64 7.68 -9.56 6.40
N ASN A 65 8.59 -8.92 7.15
CA ASN A 65 8.42 -7.54 7.59
C ASN A 65 8.35 -6.54 6.42
N VAL A 66 9.18 -6.73 5.38
CA VAL A 66 9.13 -5.88 4.18
C VAL A 66 7.79 -6.03 3.45
N ILE A 67 7.29 -7.26 3.31
CA ILE A 67 6.01 -7.56 2.68
C ILE A 67 4.84 -6.96 3.47
N ALA A 68 4.80 -7.17 4.78
CA ALA A 68 3.79 -6.60 5.66
C ALA A 68 3.84 -5.05 5.65
N GLY A 69 5.04 -4.47 5.60
CA GLY A 69 5.22 -3.03 5.43
C GLY A 69 4.61 -2.51 4.12
N ALA A 70 4.83 -3.21 3.01
CA ALA A 70 4.28 -2.83 1.70
C ALA A 70 2.74 -2.81 1.69
N VAL A 71 2.08 -3.76 2.34
CA VAL A 71 0.60 -3.77 2.51
C VAL A 71 0.13 -2.46 3.15
N VAL A 72 0.79 -2.06 4.24
CA VAL A 72 0.44 -0.85 4.99
C VAL A 72 0.73 0.41 4.18
N GLU A 73 1.92 0.52 3.61
CA GLU A 73 2.36 1.71 2.88
C GLU A 73 1.53 1.94 1.62
N PHE A 74 1.22 0.89 0.85
CA PHE A 74 0.38 1.02 -0.34
C PHE A 74 -1.03 1.49 0.01
N ARG A 75 -1.60 1.01 1.12
CA ARG A 75 -2.89 1.51 1.60
C ARG A 75 -2.81 2.98 2.01
N GLN A 76 -1.73 3.40 2.67
CA GLN A 76 -1.52 4.80 3.04
C GLN A 76 -1.39 5.71 1.83
N ILE A 77 -0.71 5.28 0.76
CA ILE A 77 -0.62 6.02 -0.50
C ILE A 77 -2.01 6.21 -1.12
N ALA A 78 -2.81 5.14 -1.18
CA ALA A 78 -4.18 5.23 -1.68
C ALA A 78 -5.03 6.24 -0.88
N GLU A 79 -4.98 6.15 0.45
CA GLU A 79 -5.70 7.07 1.34
C GLU A 79 -5.23 8.52 1.21
N ALA A 80 -3.94 8.75 0.94
CA ALA A 80 -3.40 10.08 0.71
C ALA A 80 -3.92 10.67 -0.60
N LEU A 81 -3.97 9.87 -1.68
CA LEU A 81 -4.50 10.29 -2.97
C LEU A 81 -5.99 10.65 -2.89
N ASP A 82 -6.79 9.85 -2.19
CA ASP A 82 -8.21 10.16 -1.92
C ASP A 82 -8.37 11.48 -1.17
N ARG A 83 -7.52 11.70 -0.15
CA ARG A 83 -7.54 12.94 0.63
C ARG A 83 -7.23 14.16 -0.24
N VAL A 84 -6.28 14.03 -1.16
CA VAL A 84 -5.92 15.10 -2.11
C VAL A 84 -7.07 15.35 -3.09
N ALA A 85 -7.66 14.31 -3.67
CA ALA A 85 -8.83 14.46 -4.55
C ALA A 85 -10.00 15.17 -3.84
N ASN A 86 -10.32 14.75 -2.61
CA ASN A 86 -11.36 15.39 -1.80
C ASN A 86 -11.04 16.84 -1.38
N ALA A 87 -9.76 17.24 -1.37
CA ALA A 87 -9.37 18.62 -1.13
C ALA A 87 -9.60 19.49 -2.36
N TYR A 88 -9.28 18.97 -3.56
CA TYR A 88 -9.55 19.65 -4.83
C TYR A 88 -11.04 19.85 -5.09
N ASP A 89 -11.88 18.82 -4.90
CA ASP A 89 -13.33 18.95 -5.10
C ASP A 89 -13.95 19.99 -4.16
N ARG A 90 -13.47 20.05 -2.90
CA ARG A 90 -13.90 21.09 -1.95
C ARG A 90 -13.48 22.49 -2.37
N ALA A 91 -12.28 22.63 -2.92
CA ALA A 91 -11.80 23.92 -3.41
C ALA A 91 -12.63 24.40 -4.62
N ASP A 92 -12.93 23.51 -5.57
CA ASP A 92 -13.77 23.86 -6.74
C ASP A 92 -15.18 24.27 -6.31
N ALA A 93 -15.79 23.56 -5.37
CA ALA A 93 -17.13 23.89 -4.85
C ALA A 93 -17.18 25.28 -4.17
N VAL A 94 -16.12 25.68 -3.46
CA VAL A 94 -16.04 27.02 -2.86
C VAL A 94 -15.91 28.09 -3.93
N VAL A 95 -15.03 27.89 -4.91
CA VAL A 95 -14.82 28.82 -6.02
C VAL A 95 -16.10 29.00 -6.84
N GLU A 96 -16.83 27.92 -7.11
CA GLU A 96 -18.11 27.97 -7.83
C GLU A 96 -19.20 28.74 -7.06
N LEU A 97 -19.24 28.59 -5.73
CA LEU A 97 -20.18 29.31 -4.87
C LEU A 97 -19.89 30.82 -4.86
N ASP A 98 -18.62 31.22 -4.76
CA ASP A 98 -18.18 32.62 -4.82
C ASP A 98 -18.49 33.25 -6.19
N LEU A 99 -18.19 32.55 -7.29
CA LEU A 99 -18.49 33.04 -8.64
C LEU A 99 -20.00 33.24 -8.85
N ASN A 100 -20.83 32.30 -8.40
CA ASN A 100 -22.28 32.43 -8.47
C ASN A 100 -22.80 33.62 -7.64
N ALA A 101 -22.22 33.89 -6.46
CA ALA A 101 -22.58 35.03 -5.65
C ALA A 101 -22.23 36.38 -6.34
N ILE A 102 -21.11 36.44 -7.05
CA ILE A 102 -20.67 37.64 -7.78
C ILE A 102 -21.51 37.86 -9.05
N TYR A 103 -21.79 36.81 -9.83
CA TYR A 103 -22.46 36.94 -11.14
C TYR A 103 -23.99 36.95 -11.07
N ARG A 104 -24.61 36.59 -9.94
CA ARG A 104 -26.07 36.67 -9.73
C ARG A 104 -26.52 37.90 -8.93
N ALA A 105 -25.60 38.76 -8.51
CA ALA A 105 -25.87 40.07 -7.90
C ALA A 105 -26.00 41.15 -8.98
#